data_AF-A0AAU3XRA0-F1
#
_entry.id   AF-A0AAU3XRA0-F1
#
_cell.length_a   1.000
_cell.length_b   1.000
_cell.length_c   1.000
_cell.angle_alpha   90.00
_cell.angle_beta   90.00
_cell.angle_gamma   90.00
#
_symmetry.space_group_name_H-M   'P 1'
#
loop_
_entity.id
_entity.type
_entity.pdbx_description
1 polymer ?
#
loop_
_entity_poly.entity_id
_entity_poly.type
_entity_poly.pdbx_seq_one_letter_code
_entity_poly.pdbx_strand_id
1 'polypeptide(L)'
;MNVDELVRDSLREQAAEQPPLAPGFADRVLTVRRRRRNRTIACTAAATAAVVAVAVGVPALTGDGDEVRPASEMNKSDIIAHPDQSPPRNMIAAGDTALSAFYVHKEVKQPGGDIVRTRVYGLLDQKTAEYRKTKWAFLDVAPGMRTAAVLEGELPAERIGLLDMITGKVDRWIPVGHGVASVEFSPDGTKLLATTYSKNPDRSFADHLQNVNGKEVPGPVASRTGFSVVDLDSGEENWHKAPQWKDEWGFFYNSREDLEWGQDGRSVFADIGEKPFRQYYDLNGDKIDMPASEKYVSYAEAGLSPNGKLIGGEFAGDGDEISSEIVDSRTGERVTTVPGQQLLAWADDKRIIAWGCDPKRCSGKGEFRNQLILLTVGSDKVVQLSGFRKASAEYPGRWVPVFTERWG
;
A
#
# COMPACT_ATOMS: atom_id res chain seq x y z
N MET A 1 11.77 35.99 -40.31
CA MET A 1 11.91 35.09 -39.15
C MET A 1 11.82 33.67 -39.68
N ASN A 2 12.91 32.90 -39.58
CA ASN A 2 12.98 31.55 -40.12
C ASN A 2 12.35 30.55 -39.14
N VAL A 3 11.74 29.47 -39.65
CA VAL A 3 11.13 28.39 -38.84
C VAL A 3 12.17 27.79 -37.89
N ASP A 4 13.43 27.70 -38.31
CA ASP A 4 14.52 27.21 -37.46
C ASP A 4 14.81 28.12 -36.26
N GLU A 5 14.63 29.43 -36.39
CA GLU A 5 14.82 30.37 -35.28
C GLU A 5 13.66 30.26 -34.28
N LEU A 6 12.43 30.12 -34.78
CA LEU A 6 11.24 29.94 -33.94
C LEU A 6 11.29 28.63 -33.14
N VAL A 7 11.75 27.54 -33.74
CA VAL A 7 11.94 26.25 -33.06
C VAL A 7 13.04 26.34 -32.02
N ARG A 8 14.14 27.04 -32.32
CA ARG A 8 15.26 27.19 -31.39
C ARG A 8 14.93 28.05 -30.18
N ASP A 9 14.15 29.10 -30.38
CA ASP A 9 13.69 29.97 -29.30
C ASP A 9 12.62 29.26 -28.45
N SER A 10 11.68 28.55 -29.07
CA SER A 10 10.68 27.76 -28.34
C SER A 10 11.30 26.62 -27.52
N LEU A 11 12.35 25.96 -28.02
CA LEU A 11 13.10 24.96 -27.27
C LEU A 11 13.92 25.57 -26.12
N ARG A 12 14.41 26.81 -26.27
CA ARG A 12 15.09 27.54 -25.19
C ARG A 12 14.13 27.98 -24.10
N GLU A 13 12.94 28.41 -24.48
CA GLU A 13 11.87 28.79 -23.55
C GLU A 13 11.40 27.57 -22.75
N GLN A 14 11.17 26.43 -23.41
CA GLN A 14 10.84 25.16 -22.73
C GLN A 14 11.96 24.67 -21.78
N ALA A 15 13.23 24.90 -22.11
CA ALA A 15 14.33 24.52 -21.23
C ALA A 15 14.47 25.44 -20.01
N ALA A 16 14.02 26.70 -20.12
CA ALA A 16 14.05 27.67 -19.03
C ALA A 16 12.86 27.52 -18.05
N GLU A 17 11.73 26.95 -18.52
CA GLU A 17 10.54 26.70 -17.72
C GLU A 17 10.54 25.37 -16.96
N GLN A 18 11.56 24.52 -17.15
CA GLN A 18 11.66 23.28 -16.38
C GLN A 18 12.05 23.57 -14.92
N PRO A 19 11.26 23.10 -13.94
CA PRO A 19 11.64 23.21 -12.54
C PRO A 19 12.95 22.45 -12.27
N PRO A 20 13.74 22.86 -11.26
CA PRO A 20 14.94 22.14 -10.89
C PRO A 20 14.62 20.67 -10.61
N LEU A 21 15.36 19.75 -11.23
CA LEU A 21 15.22 18.32 -11.01
C LEU A 21 15.40 18.00 -9.53
N ALA A 22 14.55 17.12 -9.00
CA ALA A 22 14.61 16.69 -7.61
C ALA A 22 16.01 16.12 -7.25
N PRO A 23 16.51 16.35 -6.02
CA PRO A 23 17.75 15.74 -5.55
C PRO A 23 17.75 14.22 -5.79
N GLY A 24 18.87 13.68 -6.29
CA GLY A 24 18.99 12.25 -6.60
C GLY A 24 18.48 11.81 -7.98
N PHE A 25 18.02 12.71 -8.84
CA PHE A 25 17.70 12.36 -10.25
C PHE A 25 18.95 11.91 -11.01
N ALA A 26 20.08 12.62 -10.83
CA ALA A 26 21.35 12.24 -11.42
C ALA A 26 21.84 10.88 -10.91
N ASP A 27 21.67 10.58 -9.62
CA ASP A 27 22.06 9.29 -9.03
C ASP A 27 21.16 8.15 -9.52
N ARG A 28 19.87 8.39 -9.73
CA ARG A 28 18.94 7.43 -10.36
C ARG A 28 19.34 7.13 -11.80
N VAL A 29 19.65 8.15 -12.60
CA VAL A 29 20.10 7.99 -13.99
C VAL A 29 21.47 7.29 -14.07
N LEU A 30 22.40 7.62 -13.17
CA LEU A 30 23.73 7.00 -13.12
C LEU A 30 23.68 5.56 -12.62
N THR A 31 22.77 5.21 -11.71
CA THR A 31 22.55 3.83 -11.24
C THR A 31 21.98 2.95 -12.36
N VAL A 32 21.03 3.48 -13.15
CA VAL A 32 20.53 2.83 -14.36
C VAL A 32 21.63 2.66 -15.42
N ARG A 33 22.52 3.66 -15.58
CA ARG A 33 23.64 3.60 -16.53
C ARG A 33 24.74 2.64 -16.10
N ARG A 34 25.03 2.51 -14.80
CA ARG A 34 25.94 1.49 -14.23
C ARG A 34 25.37 0.07 -14.39
N ARG A 35 24.05 -0.11 -14.23
CA ARG A 35 23.35 -1.39 -14.48
C ARG A 35 23.55 -1.92 -15.91
N ARG A 36 23.60 -1.05 -16.93
CA ARG A 36 23.88 -1.46 -18.33
C ARG A 36 25.36 -1.81 -18.58
N ARG A 37 26.30 -1.07 -17.97
CA ARG A 37 27.73 -1.24 -18.23
C ARG A 37 28.30 -2.54 -17.64
N ASN A 38 27.75 -3.03 -16.52
CA ASN A 38 28.18 -4.31 -15.94
C ASN A 38 27.52 -5.54 -16.59
N ARG A 39 26.49 -5.35 -17.43
CA ARG A 39 25.86 -6.44 -18.22
C ARG A 39 26.40 -6.56 -19.65
N THR A 40 27.32 -5.68 -20.08
CA THR A 40 27.83 -5.65 -21.46
C THR A 40 29.35 -5.58 -21.50
N ILE A 41 30.02 -6.63 -21.01
CA ILE A 41 31.37 -6.99 -21.46
C ILE A 41 31.26 -8.34 -22.18
N ALA A 42 30.67 -8.28 -23.36
CA ALA A 42 30.95 -9.19 -24.47
C ALA A 42 30.55 -8.48 -25.78
N CYS A 43 31.58 -8.07 -26.51
CA CYS A 43 31.63 -7.78 -27.94
C CYS A 43 30.91 -6.55 -28.56
N THR A 44 31.77 -5.70 -29.10
CA THR A 44 31.70 -4.94 -30.36
C THR A 44 30.97 -3.60 -30.44
N ALA A 45 31.71 -2.66 -31.04
CA ALA A 45 31.40 -1.27 -31.28
C ALA A 45 30.53 -1.08 -32.53
N ALA A 46 29.57 -0.14 -32.44
CA ALA A 46 29.22 0.79 -33.51
C ALA A 46 28.31 1.88 -32.93
N ALA A 47 28.69 3.13 -33.15
CA ALA A 47 27.95 4.30 -32.73
C ALA A 47 26.74 4.53 -33.65
N THR A 48 25.54 4.66 -33.07
CA THR A 48 24.40 5.30 -33.74
C THR A 48 23.54 5.99 -32.70
N ALA A 49 23.33 7.29 -32.87
CA ALA A 49 22.45 8.07 -32.01
C ALA A 49 20.99 7.65 -32.27
N ALA A 50 20.37 7.01 -31.29
CA ALA A 50 18.95 6.68 -31.30
C ALA A 50 18.29 7.37 -30.10
N VAL A 51 17.22 8.10 -30.37
CA VAL A 51 16.29 8.63 -29.36
C VAL A 51 15.64 7.41 -28.68
N VAL A 52 15.99 7.15 -27.43
CA VAL A 52 15.48 6.00 -26.67
C VAL A 52 14.27 6.47 -25.85
N ALA A 53 13.08 6.07 -26.27
CA ALA A 53 11.95 5.88 -25.36
C ALA A 53 12.33 4.73 -24.40
N VAL A 54 12.39 5.01 -23.10
CA VAL A 54 12.77 4.04 -22.08
C VAL A 54 11.52 3.23 -21.70
N ALA A 55 11.34 2.08 -22.35
CA ALA A 55 10.56 0.98 -21.82
C ALA A 55 11.50 0.06 -21.01
N VAL A 56 11.17 -0.18 -19.75
CA VAL A 56 11.91 -1.12 -18.89
C VAL A 56 11.42 -2.54 -19.24
N GLY A 57 12.11 -3.22 -20.14
CA GLY A 57 11.82 -4.61 -20.52
C GLY A 57 12.68 -5.62 -19.74
N VAL A 58 12.01 -6.52 -19.02
CA VAL A 58 12.50 -7.88 -18.69
C VAL A 58 12.65 -8.65 -20.02
N PRO A 59 13.56 -9.65 -20.19
CA PRO A 59 13.75 -10.31 -21.47
C PRO A 59 12.47 -11.01 -21.93
N ALA A 60 11.80 -10.42 -22.91
CA ALA A 60 10.70 -11.04 -23.62
C ALA A 60 11.26 -12.20 -24.45
N LEU A 61 10.88 -13.42 -24.08
CA LEU A 61 10.86 -14.53 -25.01
C LEU A 61 9.88 -14.18 -26.13
N THR A 62 10.38 -14.19 -27.35
CA THR A 62 9.68 -13.84 -28.59
C THR A 62 8.36 -14.60 -28.72
N GLY A 63 7.26 -13.85 -28.74
CA GLY A 63 5.93 -14.30 -29.12
C GLY A 63 5.15 -13.10 -29.64
N ASP A 64 4.89 -13.09 -30.94
CA ASP A 64 4.10 -12.08 -31.64
C ASP A 64 2.67 -12.08 -31.09
N GLY A 65 2.28 -11.03 -30.38
CA GLY A 65 0.96 -10.89 -29.77
C GLY A 65 0.81 -9.51 -29.13
N ASP A 66 -0.31 -8.84 -29.39
CA ASP A 66 -0.66 -7.50 -28.87
C ASP A 66 -0.16 -7.29 -27.43
N GLU A 67 0.67 -6.26 -27.24
CA GLU A 67 1.20 -5.89 -25.93
C GLU A 67 0.02 -5.50 -25.01
N VAL A 68 -0.38 -6.40 -24.12
CA VAL A 68 -1.50 -6.16 -23.20
C VAL A 68 -1.11 -5.07 -22.22
N ARG A 69 -1.66 -3.88 -22.42
CA ARG A 69 -1.52 -2.76 -21.48
C ARG A 69 -2.38 -3.03 -20.23
N PRO A 70 -1.82 -2.93 -19.01
CA PRO A 70 -2.59 -3.06 -17.78
C PRO A 70 -3.69 -2.02 -17.63
N ALA A 71 -4.78 -2.35 -16.96
CA ALA A 71 -5.86 -1.42 -16.63
C ALA A 71 -5.36 -0.15 -15.92
N SER A 72 -4.34 -0.30 -15.06
CA SER A 72 -3.67 0.83 -14.40
C SER A 72 -3.05 1.85 -15.37
N GLU A 73 -2.64 1.39 -16.56
CA GLU A 73 -1.98 2.19 -17.60
C GLU A 73 -2.91 2.56 -18.77
N MET A 74 -4.01 1.80 -18.97
CA MET A 74 -4.95 2.01 -20.08
C MET A 74 -5.81 3.27 -19.88
N ASN A 75 -6.21 3.57 -18.64
CA ASN A 75 -7.07 4.70 -18.35
C ASN A 75 -6.28 5.85 -17.69
N LYS A 76 -5.84 6.79 -18.53
CA LYS A 76 -5.13 8.02 -18.13
C LYS A 76 -6.03 9.07 -17.47
N SER A 77 -7.29 8.74 -17.21
CA SER A 77 -8.15 9.64 -16.44
C SER A 77 -7.53 9.85 -15.06
N ASP A 78 -7.49 11.12 -14.67
CA ASP A 78 -7.00 11.54 -13.36
C ASP A 78 -7.86 10.98 -12.21
N ILE A 79 -9.15 10.71 -12.47
CA ILE A 79 -10.09 10.13 -11.53
C ILE A 79 -10.91 9.04 -12.23
N ILE A 80 -10.93 7.83 -11.64
CA ILE A 80 -11.79 6.71 -12.02
C ILE A 80 -12.67 6.38 -10.81
N ALA A 81 -13.98 6.59 -10.96
CA ALA A 81 -14.91 6.53 -9.85
C ALA A 81 -16.18 5.77 -10.21
N HIS A 82 -16.72 5.05 -9.23
CA HIS A 82 -17.93 4.25 -9.33
C HIS A 82 -18.84 4.46 -8.11
N PRO A 83 -19.47 5.65 -7.98
CA PRO A 83 -20.29 6.02 -6.82
C PRO A 83 -21.56 5.15 -6.64
N ASP A 84 -21.89 4.31 -7.61
CA ASP A 84 -22.97 3.33 -7.56
C ASP A 84 -22.53 1.94 -7.04
N GLN A 85 -21.23 1.73 -6.82
CA GLN A 85 -20.65 0.42 -6.51
C GLN A 85 -20.17 0.31 -5.06
N SER A 86 -20.66 -0.73 -4.36
CA SER A 86 -20.07 -1.21 -3.11
C SER A 86 -20.50 -2.67 -2.86
N PRO A 87 -19.55 -3.60 -2.64
CA PRO A 87 -18.11 -3.43 -2.88
C PRO A 87 -17.82 -2.99 -4.34
N PRO A 88 -16.66 -2.37 -4.60
CA PRO A 88 -16.27 -2.01 -5.96
C PRO A 88 -16.25 -3.24 -6.88
N ARG A 89 -16.80 -3.10 -8.09
CA ARG A 89 -16.72 -4.14 -9.14
C ARG A 89 -15.68 -3.76 -10.19
N ASN A 90 -15.56 -2.48 -10.48
CA ASN A 90 -14.62 -1.90 -11.43
C ASN A 90 -13.59 -1.03 -10.71
N MET A 91 -12.40 -0.92 -11.31
CA MET A 91 -11.26 -0.17 -10.80
C MET A 91 -11.63 1.22 -10.28
N ILE A 92 -11.12 1.57 -9.10
CA ILE A 92 -11.17 2.93 -8.55
C ILE A 92 -9.74 3.49 -8.52
N ALA A 93 -9.55 4.72 -9.00
CA ALA A 93 -8.26 5.41 -8.96
C ALA A 93 -8.42 6.92 -8.86
N ALA A 94 -7.41 7.57 -8.28
CA ALA A 94 -7.28 9.02 -8.26
C ALA A 94 -5.78 9.38 -8.24
N GLY A 95 -5.36 10.31 -9.10
CA GLY A 95 -3.96 10.73 -9.19
C GLY A 95 -3.04 9.53 -9.44
N ASP A 96 -2.03 9.34 -8.63
CA ASP A 96 -1.06 8.26 -8.72
C ASP A 96 -1.44 7.05 -7.87
N THR A 97 -2.66 6.99 -7.32
CA THR A 97 -3.12 5.87 -6.47
C THR A 97 -4.34 5.17 -7.05
N ALA A 98 -4.35 3.84 -6.91
CA ALA A 98 -5.48 3.01 -7.27
C ALA A 98 -5.79 2.00 -6.16
N LEU A 99 -7.07 1.63 -6.08
CA LEU A 99 -7.52 0.52 -5.25
C LEU A 99 -7.10 -0.79 -5.94
N SER A 100 -5.99 -1.38 -5.51
CA SER A 100 -5.43 -2.58 -6.12
C SER A 100 -6.15 -3.85 -5.68
N ALA A 101 -6.63 -3.87 -4.45
CA ALA A 101 -7.50 -4.89 -3.92
C ALA A 101 -8.45 -4.32 -2.86
N PHE A 102 -9.39 -5.13 -2.43
CA PHE A 102 -10.09 -4.94 -1.17
C PHE A 102 -10.32 -6.29 -0.52
N TYR A 103 -10.60 -6.32 0.78
CA TYR A 103 -11.01 -7.55 1.45
C TYR A 103 -12.18 -7.36 2.40
N VAL A 104 -12.92 -8.43 2.67
CA VAL A 104 -13.83 -8.52 3.82
C VAL A 104 -13.30 -9.56 4.80
N HIS A 105 -13.66 -9.45 6.07
CA HIS A 105 -13.39 -10.50 7.05
C HIS A 105 -14.53 -11.51 7.13
N LYS A 106 -14.16 -12.77 7.27
CA LYS A 106 -15.08 -13.87 7.60
C LYS A 106 -14.51 -14.68 8.75
N GLU A 107 -15.30 -14.82 9.80
CA GLU A 107 -14.98 -15.73 10.90
C GLU A 107 -15.28 -17.18 10.51
N VAL A 108 -14.30 -18.05 10.70
CA VAL A 108 -14.39 -19.48 10.41
C VAL A 108 -14.12 -20.24 11.70
N LYS A 109 -15.15 -20.94 12.19
CA LYS A 109 -15.03 -21.82 13.35
C LYS A 109 -14.24 -23.07 12.97
N GLN A 110 -13.27 -23.42 13.79
CA GLN A 110 -12.43 -24.59 13.60
C GLN A 110 -12.94 -25.77 14.43
N PRO A 111 -12.62 -27.02 14.02
CA PRO A 111 -12.70 -28.17 14.92
C PRO A 111 -11.85 -27.90 16.17
N GLY A 112 -12.45 -28.00 17.36
CA GLY A 112 -11.79 -27.68 18.64
C GLY A 112 -12.20 -26.36 19.28
N GLY A 113 -13.04 -25.56 18.61
CA GLY A 113 -13.64 -24.35 19.19
C GLY A 113 -12.92 -23.05 18.86
N ASP A 114 -11.73 -23.11 18.26
CA ASP A 114 -11.00 -21.94 17.78
C ASP A 114 -11.77 -21.20 16.69
N ILE A 115 -11.44 -19.92 16.50
CA ILE A 115 -12.04 -19.06 15.47
C ILE A 115 -10.91 -18.41 14.68
N VAL A 116 -10.93 -18.54 13.35
CA VAL A 116 -9.97 -17.88 12.46
C VAL A 116 -10.67 -16.77 11.70
N ARG A 117 -10.15 -15.54 11.78
CA ARG A 117 -10.64 -14.37 11.06
C ARG A 117 -10.01 -14.27 9.68
N THR A 118 -10.55 -15.02 8.73
CA THR A 118 -10.05 -15.07 7.35
C THR A 118 -10.35 -13.81 6.55
N ARG A 119 -9.48 -13.45 5.60
CA ARG A 119 -9.73 -12.39 4.61
C ARG A 119 -10.26 -13.00 3.32
N VAL A 120 -11.26 -12.34 2.71
CA VAL A 120 -11.77 -12.68 1.38
C VAL A 120 -11.50 -11.49 0.47
N TYR A 121 -10.51 -11.64 -0.40
CA TYR A 121 -10.05 -10.56 -1.28
C TYR A 121 -10.83 -10.50 -2.59
N GLY A 122 -11.10 -9.29 -3.05
CA GLY A 122 -11.28 -8.94 -4.46
C GLY A 122 -10.00 -8.26 -4.96
N LEU A 123 -9.25 -8.93 -5.84
CA LEU A 123 -8.03 -8.40 -6.45
C LEU A 123 -8.34 -7.86 -7.84
N LEU A 124 -7.76 -6.72 -8.21
CA LEU A 124 -7.97 -6.15 -9.53
C LEU A 124 -7.38 -7.06 -10.63
N ASP A 125 -8.22 -7.47 -11.57
CA ASP A 125 -7.79 -8.09 -12.82
C ASP A 125 -7.36 -6.99 -13.79
N GLN A 126 -6.07 -6.94 -14.09
CA GLN A 126 -5.47 -5.89 -14.92
C GLN A 126 -5.95 -5.93 -16.38
N LYS A 127 -6.52 -7.04 -16.87
CA LYS A 127 -7.04 -7.13 -18.25
C LYS A 127 -8.44 -6.56 -18.36
N THR A 128 -9.26 -6.80 -17.35
CA THR A 128 -10.68 -6.46 -17.38
C THR A 128 -11.02 -5.19 -16.61
N ALA A 129 -10.09 -4.68 -15.79
CA ALA A 129 -10.34 -3.60 -14.83
C ALA A 129 -11.47 -3.93 -13.84
N GLU A 130 -11.68 -5.22 -13.56
CA GLU A 130 -12.70 -5.71 -12.63
C GLU A 130 -12.05 -6.43 -11.44
N TYR A 131 -12.66 -6.33 -10.26
CA TYR A 131 -12.19 -7.07 -9.09
C TYR A 131 -12.67 -8.53 -9.15
N ARG A 132 -11.73 -9.45 -8.94
CA ARG A 132 -11.97 -10.90 -8.93
C ARG A 132 -11.67 -11.48 -7.56
N LYS A 133 -12.55 -12.35 -7.08
CA LYS A 133 -12.36 -13.06 -5.83
C LYS A 133 -11.13 -13.95 -5.90
N THR A 134 -10.29 -13.94 -4.86
CA THR A 134 -9.08 -14.77 -4.81
C THR A 134 -9.13 -15.80 -3.67
N LYS A 135 -8.18 -16.74 -3.71
CA LYS A 135 -8.00 -17.79 -2.70
C LYS A 135 -6.87 -17.48 -1.70
N TRP A 136 -6.23 -16.34 -1.83
CA TRP A 136 -5.05 -16.00 -1.04
C TRP A 136 -5.44 -15.64 0.40
N ALA A 137 -4.64 -16.07 1.36
CA ALA A 137 -4.86 -15.79 2.77
C ALA A 137 -4.45 -14.35 3.13
N PHE A 138 -3.42 -13.87 2.46
CA PHE A 138 -2.90 -12.51 2.55
C PHE A 138 -2.31 -12.11 1.19
N LEU A 139 -2.37 -10.82 0.86
CA LEU A 139 -1.67 -10.28 -0.29
C LEU A 139 -1.33 -8.81 -0.09
N ASP A 140 -0.32 -8.37 -0.83
CA ASP A 140 -0.05 -6.96 -1.10
C ASP A 140 0.34 -6.79 -2.58
N VAL A 141 0.22 -5.57 -3.11
CA VAL A 141 0.44 -5.26 -4.52
C VAL A 141 1.57 -4.26 -4.67
N ALA A 142 2.53 -4.57 -5.54
CA ALA A 142 3.70 -3.73 -5.78
C ALA A 142 3.32 -2.40 -6.46
N PRO A 143 4.06 -1.32 -6.20
CA PRO A 143 3.98 -0.09 -6.99
C PRO A 143 3.98 -0.38 -8.50
N GLY A 144 2.99 0.16 -9.20
CA GLY A 144 2.71 -0.14 -10.60
C GLY A 144 1.65 -1.19 -10.87
N MET A 145 1.24 -1.93 -9.85
CA MET A 145 0.14 -2.89 -9.88
C MET A 145 0.29 -4.03 -10.90
N ARG A 146 1.53 -4.40 -11.23
CA ARG A 146 1.84 -5.51 -12.14
C ARG A 146 2.07 -6.83 -11.40
N THR A 147 2.52 -6.75 -10.17
CA THR A 147 2.87 -7.91 -9.34
C THR A 147 2.18 -7.81 -7.99
N ALA A 148 1.66 -8.92 -7.50
CA ALA A 148 1.23 -9.06 -6.11
C ALA A 148 2.09 -10.09 -5.38
N ALA A 149 2.40 -9.85 -4.11
CA ALA A 149 2.94 -10.85 -3.21
C ALA A 149 1.75 -11.54 -2.54
N VAL A 150 1.74 -12.87 -2.54
CA VAL A 150 0.61 -13.66 -2.03
C VAL A 150 1.05 -14.74 -1.06
N LEU A 151 0.27 -14.92 -0.01
CA LEU A 151 0.40 -16.03 0.94
C LEU A 151 -0.79 -16.99 0.74
N GLU A 152 -0.50 -18.29 0.73
CA GLU A 152 -1.51 -19.33 0.54
C GLU A 152 -1.77 -20.12 1.82
N GLY A 153 -2.93 -20.77 1.88
CA GLY A 153 -3.27 -21.71 2.94
C GLY A 153 -3.64 -21.05 4.28
N GLU A 154 -3.45 -21.78 5.37
CA GLU A 154 -3.55 -21.23 6.72
C GLU A 154 -2.23 -20.54 7.07
N LEU A 155 -2.31 -19.34 7.65
CA LEU A 155 -1.12 -18.61 8.11
C LEU A 155 -0.61 -19.21 9.43
N PRO A 156 0.70 -19.15 9.71
CA PRO A 156 1.74 -18.57 8.88
C PRO A 156 2.17 -19.49 7.70
N ALA A 157 2.44 -18.88 6.54
CA ALA A 157 2.87 -19.56 5.32
C ALA A 157 4.39 -19.77 5.27
N GLU A 158 4.84 -20.81 4.58
CA GLU A 158 6.26 -21.20 4.43
C GLU A 158 6.91 -20.68 3.14
N ARG A 159 6.14 -19.96 2.32
CA ARG A 159 6.61 -19.38 1.06
C ARG A 159 5.77 -18.20 0.64
N ILE A 160 6.38 -17.30 -0.13
CA ILE A 160 5.76 -16.13 -0.72
C ILE A 160 5.65 -16.34 -2.24
N GLY A 161 4.46 -16.15 -2.80
CA GLY A 161 4.24 -16.19 -4.24
C GLY A 161 4.32 -14.81 -4.85
N LEU A 162 5.03 -14.65 -5.97
CA LEU A 162 4.96 -13.47 -6.83
C LEU A 162 3.97 -13.73 -7.96
N LEU A 163 2.79 -13.13 -7.85
CA LEU A 163 1.67 -13.24 -8.77
C LEU A 163 1.77 -12.15 -9.84
N ASP A 164 1.85 -12.53 -11.11
CA ASP A 164 1.63 -11.62 -12.23
C ASP A 164 0.12 -11.29 -12.32
N MET A 165 -0.21 -10.00 -12.18
CA MET A 165 -1.60 -9.53 -12.14
C MET A 165 -2.26 -9.43 -13.52
N ILE A 166 -1.50 -9.54 -14.61
CA ILE A 166 -2.01 -9.58 -15.99
C ILE A 166 -2.44 -11.01 -16.35
N THR A 167 -1.64 -11.99 -15.97
CA THR A 167 -1.89 -13.42 -16.27
C THR A 167 -2.70 -14.10 -15.18
N GLY A 168 -2.68 -13.58 -13.95
CA GLY A 168 -3.29 -14.19 -12.77
C GLY A 168 -2.55 -15.45 -12.28
N LYS A 169 -1.28 -15.61 -12.66
CA LYS A 169 -0.46 -16.79 -12.32
C LYS A 169 0.72 -16.40 -11.44
N VAL A 170 1.09 -17.31 -10.54
CA VAL A 170 2.29 -17.14 -9.72
C VAL A 170 3.50 -17.55 -10.56
N ASP A 171 4.38 -16.59 -10.83
CA ASP A 171 5.56 -16.77 -11.67
C ASP A 171 6.74 -17.33 -10.86
N ARG A 172 6.80 -16.99 -9.57
CA ARG A 172 7.89 -17.38 -8.68
C ARG A 172 7.38 -17.63 -7.28
N TRP A 173 7.86 -18.71 -6.67
CA TRP A 173 7.72 -18.96 -5.23
C TRP A 173 9.07 -18.74 -4.56
N ILE A 174 9.07 -17.98 -3.47
CA ILE A 174 10.23 -17.71 -2.63
C ILE A 174 10.02 -18.48 -1.32
N PRO A 175 10.79 -19.55 -1.04
CA PRO A 175 10.74 -20.21 0.25
C PRO A 175 11.25 -19.27 1.33
N VAL A 176 10.67 -19.34 2.54
CA VAL A 176 11.11 -18.55 3.69
C VAL A 176 11.49 -19.46 4.85
N GLY A 177 12.49 -19.06 5.64
CA GLY A 177 12.97 -19.82 6.78
C GLY A 177 12.05 -19.75 8.01
N HIS A 178 11.14 -18.77 8.04
CA HIS A 178 10.23 -18.51 9.15
C HIS A 178 8.80 -18.38 8.64
N GLY A 179 7.82 -18.78 9.46
CA GLY A 179 6.41 -18.69 9.09
C GLY A 179 5.98 -17.23 8.93
N VAL A 180 5.51 -16.85 7.73
CA VAL A 180 5.10 -15.49 7.36
C VAL A 180 3.58 -15.36 7.40
N ALA A 181 3.06 -14.28 8.01
CA ALA A 181 1.62 -14.01 8.03
C ALA A 181 1.21 -12.64 7.48
N SER A 182 2.16 -11.84 7.01
CA SER A 182 1.94 -10.58 6.30
C SER A 182 3.09 -10.32 5.33
N VAL A 183 2.79 -9.66 4.21
CA VAL A 183 3.77 -9.20 3.22
C VAL A 183 3.43 -7.77 2.79
N GLU A 184 4.45 -6.95 2.56
CA GLU A 184 4.32 -5.57 2.07
C GLU A 184 5.49 -5.20 1.15
N PHE A 185 5.22 -4.64 -0.02
CA PHE A 185 6.26 -4.13 -0.91
C PHE A 185 6.88 -2.85 -0.38
N SER A 186 8.20 -2.72 -0.55
CA SER A 186 8.87 -1.43 -0.32
C SER A 186 8.28 -0.35 -1.23
N PRO A 187 8.35 0.94 -0.85
CA PRO A 187 7.88 2.04 -1.69
C PRO A 187 8.47 2.05 -3.11
N ASP A 188 9.69 1.55 -3.29
CA ASP A 188 10.33 1.43 -4.60
C ASP A 188 10.04 0.10 -5.35
N GLY A 189 9.27 -0.80 -4.73
CA GLY A 189 8.88 -2.09 -5.27
C GLY A 189 10.02 -3.10 -5.46
N THR A 190 11.20 -2.86 -4.88
CA THR A 190 12.38 -3.74 -5.06
C THR A 190 12.55 -4.78 -3.95
N LYS A 191 11.86 -4.61 -2.82
CA LYS A 191 11.92 -5.51 -1.66
C LYS A 191 10.53 -5.86 -1.16
N LEU A 192 10.46 -6.98 -0.46
CA LEU A 192 9.30 -7.37 0.33
C LEU A 192 9.68 -7.41 1.80
N LEU A 193 8.87 -6.76 2.62
CA LEU A 193 8.82 -6.97 4.06
C LEU A 193 7.89 -8.15 4.32
N ALA A 194 8.35 -9.13 5.08
CA ALA A 194 7.56 -10.30 5.46
C ALA A 194 7.51 -10.41 6.98
N THR A 195 6.34 -10.19 7.60
CA THR A 195 6.22 -10.30 9.07
C THR A 195 6.02 -11.75 9.48
N THR A 196 6.84 -12.22 10.43
CA THR A 196 6.90 -13.62 10.84
C THR A 196 6.22 -13.88 12.17
N TYR A 197 5.54 -15.03 12.29
CA TYR A 197 4.77 -15.42 13.46
C TYR A 197 5.00 -16.89 13.80
N SER A 198 4.88 -17.22 15.10
CA SER A 198 4.93 -18.60 15.60
C SER A 198 3.55 -19.29 15.64
N LYS A 199 2.47 -18.51 15.54
CA LYS A 199 1.08 -18.98 15.45
C LYS A 199 0.32 -18.13 14.43
N ASN A 200 -0.86 -18.57 14.02
CA ASN A 200 -1.73 -17.76 13.15
C ASN A 200 -2.19 -16.49 13.89
N PRO A 201 -1.81 -15.27 13.44
CA PRO A 201 -2.19 -14.04 14.14
C PRO A 201 -3.67 -13.66 13.95
N ASP A 202 -4.37 -14.28 13.00
CA ASP A 202 -5.80 -14.10 12.79
C ASP A 202 -6.65 -15.12 13.57
N ARG A 203 -6.02 -15.98 14.39
CA ARG A 203 -6.69 -17.03 15.15
C ARG A 203 -6.91 -16.63 16.61
N SER A 204 -8.14 -16.80 17.05
CA SER A 204 -8.53 -16.83 18.45
C SER A 204 -8.59 -18.28 18.92
N PHE A 205 -7.89 -18.57 20.02
CA PHE A 205 -7.68 -19.92 20.54
C PHE A 205 -8.62 -20.23 21.71
N ALA A 206 -9.27 -21.39 21.68
CA ALA A 206 -10.23 -21.82 22.68
C ALA A 206 -9.57 -22.15 24.04
N ASP A 207 -8.28 -22.48 24.04
CA ASP A 207 -7.47 -22.67 25.24
C ASP A 207 -6.98 -21.35 25.86
N HIS A 208 -7.23 -20.22 25.20
CA HIS A 208 -6.89 -18.89 25.67
C HIS A 208 -8.14 -18.00 25.69
N LEU A 209 -9.02 -18.21 26.68
CA LEU A 209 -10.27 -17.47 26.77
C LEU A 209 -10.04 -15.98 27.05
N GLN A 210 -10.91 -15.16 26.47
CA GLN A 210 -11.05 -13.74 26.80
C GLN A 210 -12.50 -13.42 27.15
N ASN A 211 -12.70 -12.47 28.04
CA ASN A 211 -14.04 -11.98 28.37
C ASN A 211 -14.41 -10.83 27.45
N VAL A 212 -15.45 -11.02 26.64
CA VAL A 212 -16.04 -9.97 25.80
C VAL A 212 -17.48 -9.78 26.24
N ASN A 213 -17.79 -8.62 26.83
CA ASN A 213 -19.13 -8.27 27.32
C ASN A 213 -19.76 -9.33 28.25
N GLY A 214 -18.97 -9.86 29.19
CA GLY A 214 -19.42 -10.87 30.15
C GLY A 214 -19.47 -12.30 29.61
N LYS A 215 -19.02 -12.53 28.37
CA LYS A 215 -18.99 -13.85 27.74
C LYS A 215 -17.55 -14.29 27.49
N GLU A 216 -17.23 -15.51 27.94
CA GLU A 216 -15.98 -16.17 27.56
C GLU A 216 -16.03 -16.62 26.10
N VAL A 217 -15.04 -16.18 25.33
CA VAL A 217 -14.86 -16.55 23.93
C VAL A 217 -13.39 -16.88 23.69
N PRO A 218 -13.06 -17.65 22.63
CA PRO A 218 -11.68 -17.83 22.20
C PRO A 218 -10.97 -16.48 22.06
N GLY A 219 -9.74 -16.41 22.53
CA GLY A 219 -8.97 -15.17 22.62
C GLY A 219 -7.68 -15.19 21.80
N PRO A 220 -7.14 -14.01 21.49
CA PRO A 220 -5.92 -13.85 20.71
C PRO A 220 -4.70 -14.32 21.50
N VAL A 221 -3.63 -14.70 20.79
CA VAL A 221 -2.31 -15.01 21.38
C VAL A 221 -1.23 -14.22 20.67
N ALA A 222 -0.45 -13.46 21.44
CA ALA A 222 0.72 -12.76 20.92
C ALA A 222 1.75 -13.76 20.37
N SER A 223 2.11 -13.63 19.11
CA SER A 223 2.93 -14.63 18.42
C SER A 223 3.89 -14.10 17.36
N ARG A 224 3.98 -12.78 17.14
CA ARG A 224 4.99 -12.20 16.23
C ARG A 224 6.39 -12.54 16.72
N THR A 225 7.24 -13.01 15.82
CA THR A 225 8.62 -13.43 16.10
C THR A 225 9.65 -12.47 15.50
N GLY A 226 9.32 -11.79 14.41
CA GLY A 226 10.25 -10.94 13.69
C GLY A 226 9.74 -10.53 12.32
N PHE A 227 10.69 -10.17 11.46
CA PHE A 227 10.43 -9.84 10.07
C PHE A 227 11.59 -10.27 9.18
N SER A 228 11.32 -10.48 7.91
CA SER A 228 12.34 -10.67 6.88
C SER A 228 12.27 -9.54 5.85
N VAL A 229 13.43 -9.09 5.40
CA VAL A 229 13.56 -8.28 4.19
C VAL A 229 13.98 -9.21 3.07
N VAL A 230 13.12 -9.35 2.06
CA VAL A 230 13.34 -10.21 0.91
C VAL A 230 13.70 -9.34 -0.30
N ASP A 231 14.86 -9.58 -0.89
CA ASP A 231 15.24 -8.94 -2.16
C ASP A 231 14.51 -9.64 -3.32
N LEU A 232 13.76 -8.90 -4.13
CA LEU A 232 12.92 -9.50 -5.16
C LEU A 232 13.70 -10.03 -6.36
N ASP A 233 14.86 -9.44 -6.65
CA ASP A 233 15.71 -9.88 -7.76
C ASP A 233 16.33 -11.23 -7.40
N SER A 234 17.04 -11.31 -6.28
CA SER A 234 17.74 -12.54 -5.86
C SER A 234 16.79 -13.56 -5.22
N GLY A 235 15.72 -13.12 -4.55
CA GLY A 235 14.91 -13.93 -3.64
C GLY A 235 15.61 -14.21 -2.31
N GLU A 236 16.70 -13.52 -2.01
CA GLU A 236 17.45 -13.67 -0.75
C GLU A 236 16.64 -13.07 0.41
N GLU A 237 16.54 -13.84 1.48
CA GLU A 237 15.85 -13.47 2.72
C GLU A 237 16.89 -13.07 3.78
N ASN A 238 16.71 -11.89 4.38
CA ASN A 238 17.42 -11.49 5.60
C ASN A 238 16.43 -11.36 6.75
N TRP A 239 16.45 -12.30 7.69
CA TRP A 239 15.52 -12.35 8.82
C TRP A 239 16.08 -11.68 10.07
N HIS A 240 15.22 -10.94 10.76
CA HIS A 240 15.53 -10.19 11.96
C HIS A 240 14.53 -10.48 13.07
N LYS A 241 15.06 -10.71 14.27
CA LYS A 241 14.26 -10.92 15.46
C LYS A 241 13.64 -9.60 15.93
N ALA A 242 12.32 -9.52 15.88
CA ALA A 242 11.52 -8.40 16.39
C ALA A 242 10.21 -8.97 16.95
N PRO A 243 10.24 -9.52 18.18
CA PRO A 243 9.06 -10.12 18.77
C PRO A 243 8.00 -9.07 19.05
N GLN A 244 6.76 -9.53 19.20
CA GLN A 244 5.65 -8.67 19.58
C GLN A 244 5.95 -7.87 20.85
N TRP A 245 5.58 -6.60 20.86
CA TRP A 245 5.69 -5.78 22.06
C TRP A 245 4.70 -6.29 23.12
N LYS A 246 5.12 -6.20 24.38
CA LYS A 246 4.30 -6.50 25.55
C LYS A 246 4.64 -5.49 26.65
N ASP A 247 3.64 -5.06 27.40
CA ASP A 247 3.89 -4.26 28.60
C ASP A 247 4.51 -5.09 29.73
N GLU A 248 4.79 -4.44 30.87
CA GLU A 248 5.37 -5.09 32.06
C GLU A 248 4.51 -6.23 32.62
N TRP A 249 3.21 -6.25 32.32
CA TRP A 249 2.24 -7.28 32.73
C TRP A 249 2.03 -8.35 31.66
N GLY A 250 2.73 -8.27 30.54
CA GLY A 250 2.61 -9.18 29.41
C GLY A 250 1.40 -8.91 28.51
N PHE A 251 0.71 -7.79 28.70
CA PHE A 251 -0.40 -7.36 27.86
C PHE A 251 0.08 -6.92 26.48
N PHE A 252 -0.74 -7.20 25.47
CA PHE A 252 -0.56 -6.80 24.09
C PHE A 252 -1.92 -6.42 23.51
N TYR A 253 -1.96 -5.54 22.51
CA TYR A 253 -3.25 -5.01 22.00
C TYR A 253 -3.93 -5.93 21.00
N ASN A 254 -3.15 -6.57 20.12
CA ASN A 254 -3.67 -7.30 18.98
C ASN A 254 -2.81 -8.54 18.71
N SER A 255 -3.39 -9.69 18.37
CA SER A 255 -2.59 -10.86 17.94
C SER A 255 -1.87 -10.62 16.62
N ARG A 256 -2.34 -9.69 15.80
CA ARG A 256 -1.70 -9.23 14.57
C ARG A 256 -1.10 -7.83 14.76
N GLU A 257 0.22 -7.76 14.68
CA GLU A 257 1.03 -6.53 14.71
C GLU A 257 2.03 -6.62 13.57
N ASP A 258 1.55 -6.46 12.34
CA ASP A 258 2.40 -6.52 11.17
C ASP A 258 3.40 -5.34 11.17
N LEU A 259 4.61 -5.56 10.66
CA LEU A 259 5.52 -4.45 10.42
C LEU A 259 5.17 -3.78 9.10
N GLU A 260 5.40 -2.47 9.06
CA GLU A 260 5.14 -1.61 7.91
C GLU A 260 6.44 -0.93 7.46
N TRP A 261 6.50 -0.51 6.19
CA TRP A 261 7.61 0.29 5.70
C TRP A 261 7.53 1.73 6.21
N GLY A 262 8.67 2.29 6.63
CA GLY A 262 8.84 3.73 6.67
C GLY A 262 8.82 4.30 5.23
N GLN A 263 8.38 5.54 5.08
CA GLN A 263 8.07 6.10 3.76
C GLN A 263 9.30 6.28 2.86
N ASP A 264 10.49 6.35 3.45
CA ASP A 264 11.75 6.42 2.70
C ASP A 264 12.27 5.06 2.22
N GLY A 265 11.60 3.96 2.60
CA GLY A 265 11.99 2.59 2.28
C GLY A 265 13.29 2.12 2.94
N ARG A 266 13.78 2.83 3.97
CA ARG A 266 15.06 2.51 4.64
C ARG A 266 14.90 1.92 6.04
N SER A 267 13.69 1.97 6.57
CA SER A 267 13.35 1.42 7.86
C SER A 267 12.00 0.75 7.81
N VAL A 268 11.73 -0.09 8.80
CA VAL A 268 10.42 -0.69 9.05
C VAL A 268 10.03 -0.41 10.49
N PHE A 269 8.74 -0.39 10.78
CA PHE A 269 8.28 -0.17 12.15
C PHE A 269 7.13 -1.10 12.52
N ALA A 270 6.95 -1.27 13.83
CA ALA A 270 5.73 -1.81 14.41
C ALA A 270 5.15 -0.80 15.39
N ASP A 271 3.82 -0.72 15.45
CA ASP A 271 3.15 0.02 16.52
C ASP A 271 3.37 -0.66 17.89
N ILE A 272 3.47 0.16 18.94
CA ILE A 272 3.63 -0.28 20.33
C ILE A 272 2.70 0.52 21.27
N GLY A 273 2.45 0.00 22.46
CA GLY A 273 1.48 0.58 23.42
C GLY A 273 1.91 1.79 24.21
N GLU A 274 3.20 2.08 24.16
CA GLU A 274 3.82 3.10 24.98
C GLU A 274 4.61 4.05 24.11
N LYS A 275 4.82 5.28 24.59
CA LYS A 275 5.63 6.25 23.86
C LYS A 275 6.99 5.65 23.48
N PRO A 276 7.45 5.81 22.22
CA PRO A 276 6.94 6.73 21.19
C PRO A 276 5.84 6.16 20.28
N PHE A 277 5.15 5.09 20.69
CA PHE A 277 4.05 4.42 19.99
C PHE A 277 4.42 3.68 18.71
N ARG A 278 5.64 3.84 18.23
CA ARG A 278 6.25 3.05 17.16
C ARG A 278 7.67 2.66 17.50
N GLN A 279 8.04 1.41 17.21
CA GLN A 279 9.43 0.95 17.28
C GLN A 279 9.95 0.75 15.85
N TYR A 280 10.93 1.57 15.47
CA TYR A 280 11.60 1.47 14.18
C TYR A 280 12.81 0.54 14.23
N TYR A 281 13.07 -0.09 13.08
CA TYR A 281 14.21 -0.94 12.79
C TYR A 281 14.80 -0.53 11.44
N ASP A 282 16.11 -0.57 11.30
CA ASP A 282 16.75 -0.53 9.98
C ASP A 282 16.58 -1.89 9.26
N LEU A 283 17.02 -1.96 7.99
CA LEU A 283 16.92 -3.19 7.19
C LEU A 283 17.91 -4.29 7.59
N ASN A 284 18.75 -4.04 8.60
CA ASN A 284 19.60 -5.04 9.24
C ASN A 284 19.02 -5.53 10.58
N GLY A 285 17.84 -5.05 10.95
CA GLY A 285 17.15 -5.43 12.19
C GLY A 285 17.59 -4.66 13.43
N ASP A 286 18.46 -3.65 13.29
CA ASP A 286 18.89 -2.83 14.40
C ASP A 286 17.80 -1.82 14.74
N LYS A 287 17.50 -1.66 16.03
CA LYS A 287 16.58 -0.62 16.49
C LYS A 287 17.15 0.75 16.19
N ILE A 288 16.33 1.63 15.62
CA ILE A 288 16.70 3.02 15.34
C ILE A 288 15.68 3.98 15.93
N ASP A 289 16.08 5.24 16.06
CA ASP A 289 15.15 6.32 16.37
C ASP A 289 14.18 6.54 15.20
N MET A 290 13.00 7.08 15.52
CA MET A 290 12.01 7.48 14.52
C MET A 290 12.63 8.43 13.49
N PRO A 291 12.51 8.14 12.17
CA PRO A 291 13.01 9.02 11.13
C PRO A 291 12.47 10.45 11.28
N ALA A 292 13.34 11.44 11.09
CA ALA A 292 12.98 12.84 11.32
C ALA A 292 11.79 13.32 10.48
N SER A 293 11.61 12.76 9.27
CA SER A 293 10.47 13.02 8.39
C SER A 293 9.14 12.50 8.93
N GLU A 294 9.18 11.47 9.79
CA GLU A 294 8.00 10.80 10.32
C GLU A 294 7.68 11.19 11.77
N LYS A 295 8.46 12.12 12.35
CA LYS A 295 8.35 12.55 13.74
C LYS A 295 6.92 12.93 14.19
N TYR A 296 6.12 13.46 13.27
CA TYR A 296 4.76 13.94 13.54
C TYR A 296 3.68 13.07 12.90
N VAL A 297 4.04 11.95 12.27
CA VAL A 297 3.07 11.03 11.67
C VAL A 297 2.32 10.32 12.79
N SER A 298 0.99 10.34 12.71
CA SER A 298 0.09 9.69 13.65
C SER A 298 -0.35 8.31 13.15
N TYR A 299 -1.39 7.72 13.75
CA TYR A 299 -1.95 6.42 13.36
C TYR A 299 -2.84 6.47 12.11
N ALA A 300 -3.08 7.65 11.54
CA ALA A 300 -3.83 7.81 10.31
C ALA A 300 -3.12 7.11 9.14
N GLU A 301 -3.84 6.22 8.46
CA GLU A 301 -3.33 5.33 7.40
C GLU A 301 -2.68 6.10 6.25
N ALA A 302 -3.16 7.32 5.92
CA ALA A 302 -2.60 8.08 4.80
C ALA A 302 -1.14 8.49 4.98
N GLY A 303 -0.65 8.66 6.22
CA GLY A 303 0.74 9.03 6.49
C GLY A 303 1.22 10.29 5.73
N LEU A 304 2.48 10.26 5.30
CA LEU A 304 3.13 11.36 4.57
C LEU A 304 2.65 11.45 3.11
N SER A 305 2.44 12.67 2.64
CA SER A 305 2.23 12.97 1.22
C SER A 305 3.43 12.54 0.37
N PRO A 306 3.27 12.30 -0.95
CA PRO A 306 4.36 11.85 -1.81
C PRO A 306 5.61 12.75 -1.79
N ASN A 307 5.45 14.08 -1.72
CA ASN A 307 6.56 15.02 -1.57
C ASN A 307 7.10 15.18 -0.13
N GLY A 308 6.53 14.48 0.84
CA GLY A 308 6.92 14.48 2.25
C GLY A 308 6.62 15.76 3.03
N LYS A 309 5.81 16.70 2.51
CA LYS A 309 5.53 17.99 3.17
C LYS A 309 4.29 17.98 4.06
N LEU A 310 3.31 17.16 3.74
CA LEU A 310 2.05 17.08 4.45
C LEU A 310 1.88 15.70 5.07
N ILE A 311 1.14 15.63 6.16
CA ILE A 311 0.70 14.40 6.82
C ILE A 311 -0.82 14.40 6.79
N GLY A 312 -1.42 13.29 6.36
CA GLY A 312 -2.83 13.03 6.61
C GLY A 312 -2.99 12.67 8.08
N GLY A 313 -3.56 13.55 8.88
CA GLY A 313 -3.65 13.39 10.32
C GLY A 313 -4.96 12.75 10.80
N GLU A 314 -5.15 12.80 12.12
CA GLU A 314 -6.30 12.20 12.78
C GLU A 314 -7.61 12.95 12.53
N PHE A 315 -8.70 12.36 13.03
CA PHE A 315 -9.98 13.04 13.13
C PHE A 315 -9.86 14.33 13.98
N ALA A 316 -10.39 15.43 13.45
CA ALA A 316 -10.28 16.78 14.01
C ALA A 316 -11.64 17.49 14.12
N GLY A 317 -12.73 16.80 13.82
CA GLY A 317 -14.09 17.33 13.89
C GLY A 317 -14.58 17.51 15.33
N ASP A 318 -15.50 18.45 15.52
CA ASP A 318 -16.23 18.70 16.77
C ASP A 318 -17.74 18.66 16.52
N GLY A 319 -18.50 18.20 17.50
CA GLY A 319 -19.95 17.99 17.39
C GLY A 319 -20.33 17.10 16.19
N ASP A 320 -21.08 17.68 15.24
CA ASP A 320 -21.54 16.99 14.03
C ASP A 320 -20.59 17.16 12.83
N GLU A 321 -19.46 17.86 13.00
CA GLU A 321 -18.48 18.07 11.93
C GLU A 321 -17.67 16.78 11.71
N ILE A 322 -17.71 16.26 10.48
CA ILE A 322 -16.85 15.16 10.05
C ILE A 322 -15.65 15.76 9.32
N SER A 323 -14.55 15.96 10.04
CA SER A 323 -13.31 16.47 9.47
C SER A 323 -12.08 15.80 10.06
N SER A 324 -11.01 15.71 9.24
CA SER A 324 -9.69 15.25 9.63
C SER A 324 -8.67 16.35 9.33
N GLU A 325 -7.58 16.38 10.08
CA GLU A 325 -6.55 17.39 9.90
C GLU A 325 -5.51 17.04 8.84
N ILE A 326 -4.94 18.09 8.24
CA ILE A 326 -3.73 18.01 7.42
C ILE A 326 -2.64 18.75 8.18
N VAL A 327 -1.50 18.10 8.40
CA VAL A 327 -0.42 18.58 9.26
C VAL A 327 0.84 18.84 8.43
N ASP A 328 1.58 19.91 8.75
CA ASP A 328 2.89 20.18 8.16
C ASP A 328 3.92 19.23 8.76
N SER A 329 4.58 18.43 7.92
CA SER A 329 5.48 17.35 8.38
C SER A 329 6.74 17.83 9.09
N ARG A 330 7.11 19.10 8.92
CA ARG A 330 8.33 19.68 9.52
C ARG A 330 8.05 20.25 10.91
N THR A 331 6.89 20.84 11.10
CA THR A 331 6.53 21.57 12.32
C THR A 331 5.59 20.78 13.24
N GLY A 332 4.78 19.87 12.68
CA GLY A 332 3.69 19.21 13.38
C GLY A 332 2.47 20.10 13.57
N GLU A 333 2.42 21.29 12.95
CA GLU A 333 1.30 22.20 13.05
C GLU A 333 0.21 21.85 12.03
N ARG A 334 -1.06 21.99 12.44
CA ARG A 334 -2.20 21.84 11.54
C ARG A 334 -2.19 22.94 10.48
N VAL A 335 -2.16 22.53 9.22
CA VAL A 335 -2.27 23.42 8.05
C VAL A 335 -3.73 23.73 7.75
N THR A 336 -4.59 22.70 7.74
CA THR A 336 -6.02 22.83 7.45
C THR A 336 -6.80 21.59 7.90
N THR A 337 -8.10 21.56 7.67
CA THR A 337 -8.95 20.37 7.80
C THR A 337 -9.58 20.02 6.46
N VAL A 338 -9.94 18.75 6.29
CA VAL A 338 -10.66 18.23 5.12
C VAL A 338 -11.89 17.46 5.56
N PRO A 339 -13.00 17.43 4.78
CA PRO A 339 -14.26 16.81 5.19
C PRO A 339 -14.24 15.28 5.00
N GLY A 340 -13.28 14.63 5.64
CA GLY A 340 -13.10 13.18 5.72
C GLY A 340 -13.20 12.70 7.17
N GLN A 341 -13.62 11.46 7.36
CA GLN A 341 -13.65 10.80 8.67
C GLN A 341 -12.31 10.14 9.00
N GLN A 342 -11.71 9.46 8.02
CA GLN A 342 -10.44 8.78 8.16
C GLN A 342 -9.68 8.90 6.84
N LEU A 343 -8.45 9.40 6.89
CA LEU A 343 -7.58 9.60 5.74
C LEU A 343 -6.82 8.30 5.45
N LEU A 344 -6.90 7.80 4.22
CA LEU A 344 -6.47 6.43 3.87
C LEU A 344 -5.23 6.39 2.98
N ALA A 345 -5.17 7.24 1.96
CA ALA A 345 -4.05 7.26 1.02
C ALA A 345 -3.98 8.61 0.30
N TRP A 346 -2.78 9.13 0.07
CA TRP A 346 -2.60 10.27 -0.80
C TRP A 346 -2.76 9.85 -2.27
N ALA A 347 -3.64 10.53 -2.99
CA ALA A 347 -3.74 10.38 -4.44
C ALA A 347 -2.61 11.12 -5.17
N ASP A 348 -2.18 12.25 -4.61
CA ASP A 348 -1.00 13.03 -5.02
C ASP A 348 -0.65 14.02 -3.90
N ASP A 349 0.22 15.00 -4.17
CA ASP A 349 0.65 16.03 -3.23
C ASP A 349 -0.46 16.95 -2.68
N LYS A 350 -1.66 16.94 -3.28
CA LYS A 350 -2.75 17.87 -2.97
C LYS A 350 -4.08 17.18 -2.71
N ARG A 351 -4.21 15.90 -3.05
CA ARG A 351 -5.47 15.16 -2.98
C ARG A 351 -5.30 13.90 -2.16
N ILE A 352 -6.30 13.62 -1.34
CA ILE A 352 -6.28 12.51 -0.39
C ILE A 352 -7.58 11.72 -0.48
N ILE A 353 -7.45 10.40 -0.47
CA ILE A 353 -8.56 9.46 -0.43
C ILE A 353 -8.91 9.22 1.03
N ALA A 354 -10.19 9.31 1.35
CA ALA A 354 -10.69 9.17 2.70
C ALA A 354 -11.93 8.27 2.74
N TRP A 355 -12.17 7.66 3.91
CA TRP A 355 -13.52 7.37 4.32
C TRP A 355 -14.21 8.68 4.63
N GLY A 356 -15.39 8.87 4.06
CA GLY A 356 -16.25 9.97 4.50
C GLY A 356 -17.68 9.78 4.06
N CYS A 357 -18.46 10.81 4.29
CA CYS A 357 -19.82 10.89 3.81
C CYS A 357 -20.04 12.23 3.13
N ASP A 358 -20.87 12.24 2.09
CA ASP A 358 -21.44 13.50 1.60
C ASP A 358 -22.36 14.09 2.68
N PRO A 359 -22.05 15.28 3.24
CA PRO A 359 -22.83 15.88 4.32
C PRO A 359 -24.31 16.06 3.95
N LYS A 360 -24.64 16.28 2.66
CA LYS A 360 -26.02 16.44 2.18
C LYS A 360 -26.80 15.13 2.17
N ARG A 361 -26.12 13.98 2.20
CA ARG A 361 -26.71 12.63 2.10
C ARG A 361 -26.64 11.86 3.41
N CYS A 362 -25.93 12.38 4.41
CA CYS A 362 -25.81 11.79 5.74
C CYS A 362 -26.82 12.35 6.74
N SER A 363 -28.10 12.04 6.54
CA SER A 363 -29.08 12.19 7.61
C SER A 363 -29.15 10.87 8.43
N GLY A 364 -28.55 10.86 9.62
CA GLY A 364 -28.99 10.00 10.75
C GLY A 364 -28.75 8.48 10.68
N LYS A 365 -27.66 7.99 10.06
CA LYS A 365 -27.35 6.53 10.02
C LYS A 365 -26.03 6.10 10.66
N GLY A 366 -25.43 6.95 11.49
CA GLY A 366 -24.20 6.65 12.25
C GLY A 366 -22.90 6.68 11.43
N GLU A 367 -21.77 6.65 12.13
CA GLU A 367 -20.38 6.76 11.61
C GLU A 367 -19.98 5.67 10.61
N PHE A 368 -20.78 4.62 10.47
CA PHE A 368 -20.46 3.45 9.63
C PHE A 368 -21.00 3.56 8.20
N ARG A 369 -21.86 4.54 7.92
CA ARG A 369 -22.35 4.81 6.55
C ARG A 369 -21.35 5.71 5.81
N ASN A 370 -20.22 5.13 5.43
CA ASN A 370 -19.16 5.83 4.71
C ASN A 370 -18.87 5.23 3.33
N GLN A 371 -18.22 6.00 2.48
CA GLN A 371 -17.79 5.64 1.12
C GLN A 371 -16.40 6.21 0.88
N LEU A 372 -15.72 5.75 -0.17
CA LEU A 372 -14.48 6.38 -0.61
C LEU A 372 -14.82 7.72 -1.25
N ILE A 373 -14.12 8.77 -0.80
CA ILE A 373 -14.17 10.10 -1.37
C ILE A 373 -12.75 10.61 -1.62
N LEU A 374 -12.60 11.47 -2.63
CA LEU A 374 -11.38 12.21 -2.90
C LEU A 374 -11.58 13.66 -2.42
N LEU A 375 -10.65 14.12 -1.60
CA LEU A 375 -10.62 15.44 -1.01
C LEU A 375 -9.44 16.21 -1.59
N THR A 376 -9.64 17.48 -1.94
CA THR A 376 -8.56 18.37 -2.39
C THR A 376 -8.21 19.35 -1.28
N VAL A 377 -6.96 19.35 -0.83
CA VAL A 377 -6.47 20.23 0.23
C VAL A 377 -6.66 21.69 -0.19
N GLY A 378 -7.31 22.49 0.67
CA GLY A 378 -7.63 23.89 0.38
C GLY A 378 -8.84 24.11 -0.53
N SER A 379 -9.65 23.07 -0.79
CA SER A 379 -10.91 23.17 -1.54
C SER A 379 -12.05 22.46 -0.81
N ASP A 380 -13.26 22.97 -1.01
CA ASP A 380 -14.53 22.37 -0.59
C ASP A 380 -15.02 21.24 -1.52
N LYS A 381 -14.25 20.94 -2.59
CA LYS A 381 -14.60 19.93 -3.58
C LYS A 381 -14.42 18.52 -2.98
N VAL A 382 -15.53 17.77 -2.98
CA VAL A 382 -15.57 16.35 -2.62
C VAL A 382 -16.00 15.54 -3.84
N VAL A 383 -15.19 14.56 -4.26
CA VAL A 383 -15.53 13.64 -5.35
C VAL A 383 -15.81 12.26 -4.78
N GLN A 384 -16.96 11.67 -5.11
CA GLN A 384 -17.31 10.31 -4.67
C GLN A 384 -16.59 9.29 -5.54
N LEU A 385 -15.81 8.40 -4.93
CA LEU A 385 -15.06 7.36 -5.62
C LEU A 385 -15.79 6.01 -5.60
N SER A 386 -16.52 5.71 -4.52
CA SER A 386 -17.32 4.50 -4.37
C SER A 386 -18.73 4.82 -3.90
N GLY A 387 -19.63 3.84 -3.96
CA GLY A 387 -20.86 3.87 -3.19
C GLY A 387 -20.61 3.63 -1.70
N PHE A 388 -21.64 3.87 -0.89
CA PHE A 388 -21.61 3.58 0.55
C PHE A 388 -21.30 2.12 0.83
N ARG A 389 -20.34 1.89 1.74
CA ARG A 389 -19.92 0.57 2.20
C ARG A 389 -21.13 -0.24 2.63
N LYS A 390 -21.29 -1.38 1.98
CA LYS A 390 -22.30 -2.40 2.26
C LYS A 390 -21.76 -3.78 1.92
N ALA A 391 -22.29 -4.78 2.61
CA ALA A 391 -22.05 -6.18 2.29
C ALA A 391 -22.71 -6.57 0.96
N SER A 392 -22.21 -7.62 0.34
CA SER A 392 -22.82 -8.30 -0.81
C SER A 392 -22.85 -9.82 -0.56
N ALA A 393 -23.52 -10.57 -1.44
CA ALA A 393 -23.53 -12.03 -1.37
C ALA A 393 -22.11 -12.62 -1.55
N GLU A 394 -21.31 -12.05 -2.45
CA GLU A 394 -19.95 -12.54 -2.73
C GLU A 394 -18.93 -12.13 -1.67
N TYR A 395 -19.12 -10.95 -1.09
CA TYR A 395 -18.29 -10.33 -0.05
C TYR A 395 -19.17 -9.94 1.15
N PRO A 396 -19.44 -10.90 2.05
CA PRO A 396 -20.27 -10.65 3.22
C PRO A 396 -19.46 -9.86 4.25
N GLY A 397 -19.74 -8.57 4.38
CA GLY A 397 -19.17 -7.73 5.43
C GLY A 397 -18.76 -6.35 4.95
N ARG A 398 -18.10 -5.62 5.86
CA ARG A 398 -17.54 -4.30 5.60
C ARG A 398 -16.19 -4.48 4.89
N TRP A 399 -16.09 -4.03 3.64
CA TRP A 399 -14.86 -4.21 2.85
C TRP A 399 -13.81 -3.16 3.19
N VAL A 400 -12.53 -3.52 3.20
CA VAL A 400 -11.37 -2.68 3.53
C VAL A 400 -10.51 -2.54 2.27
N PRO A 401 -10.12 -1.32 1.86
CA PRO A 401 -9.32 -1.09 0.66
C PRO A 401 -7.85 -1.48 0.88
N VAL A 402 -7.19 -1.82 -0.22
CA VAL A 402 -5.74 -1.89 -0.35
C VAL A 402 -5.38 -0.94 -1.48
N PHE A 403 -4.70 0.15 -1.14
CA PHE A 403 -4.27 1.16 -2.09
C PHE A 403 -2.83 0.92 -2.51
N THR A 404 -2.52 1.22 -3.76
CA THR A 404 -1.17 1.07 -4.31
C THR A 404 -0.90 2.20 -5.29
N GLU A 405 0.34 2.65 -5.36
CA GLU A 405 0.81 3.57 -6.38
C GLU A 405 0.70 2.94 -7.79
N ARG A 406 0.22 3.70 -8.78
CA ARG A 406 0.24 3.32 -10.20
C ARG A 406 1.35 4.11 -10.91
N TRP A 407 2.05 3.48 -11.85
CA TRP A 407 2.93 4.23 -12.75
C TRP A 407 2.08 5.08 -13.70
N GLY A 408 2.40 6.36 -13.80
CA GLY A 408 1.77 7.32 -14.73
C GLY A 408 2.22 7.20 -16.18
#